data_AF-A0AB36R442-F1
#
_entry.id   AF-A0AB36R442-F1
#
_cell.length_a   1.000
_cell.length_b   1.000
_cell.length_c   1.000
_cell.angle_alpha   90.00
_cell.angle_beta   90.00
_cell.angle_gamma   90.00
#
_symmetry.space_group_name_H-M   'P 1'
#
loop_
_entity.id
_entity.type
_entity.pdbx_description
1 polymer ?
#
loop_
_entity_poly.entity_id
_entity_poly.type
_entity_poly.pdbx_seq_one_letter_code
_entity_poly.pdbx_strand_id
1 'polypeptide(L)'
;MPNARVAAAAEGLPKIFQAENNVPAKNGLSRRSVLGALATLPVASLPALAETAEHPDADLLWLDKEMEEADVQRNLAAKACRRIGKKCEKLFPPAPPQWEPPDMPDSLRKIIGNSTIHDLKSNPPAHLLAWRQLLDEQRAASKALQEAYLDKVDEINRQSGVDAAEKALSARVDELYKIGDRIIATPANTLEGILVKLRAVDMMDFASFAAESAVFSSIAADIRRLAGEAT
;
A
#
# COMPACT_ATOMS: atom_id res chain seq x y z
N MET A 1 10.50 -28.31 -34.53
CA MET A 1 9.23 -27.54 -34.52
C MET A 1 9.41 -26.37 -33.58
N PRO A 2 9.35 -25.11 -34.04
CA PRO A 2 9.53 -23.96 -33.18
C PRO A 2 8.19 -23.56 -32.55
N ASN A 3 8.08 -23.64 -31.22
CA ASN A 3 6.93 -23.11 -30.50
C ASN A 3 7.13 -21.62 -30.25
N ALA A 4 6.55 -20.83 -31.15
CA ALA A 4 6.34 -19.40 -31.02
C ALA A 4 5.26 -19.11 -29.96
N ARG A 5 5.62 -19.06 -28.67
CA ARG A 5 4.83 -18.44 -27.58
C ARG A 5 5.71 -18.04 -26.39
N VAL A 6 6.64 -17.10 -26.57
CA VAL A 6 7.27 -16.38 -25.45
C VAL A 6 7.45 -14.92 -25.85
N ALA A 7 6.33 -14.21 -25.96
CA ALA A 7 6.29 -12.76 -26.15
C ALA A 7 4.93 -12.24 -25.68
N ALA A 8 4.72 -12.21 -24.36
CA ALA A 8 3.73 -11.39 -23.65
C ALA A 8 3.60 -11.87 -22.18
N ALA A 9 4.66 -11.74 -21.38
CA ALA A 9 4.56 -11.90 -19.92
C ALA A 9 5.67 -11.15 -19.16
N ALA A 10 6.27 -10.13 -19.78
CA ALA A 10 7.36 -9.34 -19.19
C ALA A 10 6.91 -7.96 -18.65
N GLU A 11 5.61 -7.73 -18.52
CA GLU A 11 5.06 -6.55 -17.86
C GLU A 11 4.20 -7.00 -16.68
N GLY A 12 4.75 -6.90 -15.47
CA GLY A 12 3.99 -7.20 -14.25
C GLY A 12 4.80 -7.80 -13.11
N LEU A 13 6.03 -7.33 -12.87
CA LEU A 13 6.63 -7.51 -11.55
C LEU A 13 5.96 -6.49 -10.61
N PRO A 14 5.18 -6.90 -9.59
CA PRO A 14 4.71 -5.96 -8.60
C PRO A 14 5.91 -5.38 -7.82
N LYS A 15 6.22 -4.13 -8.11
CA LYS A 15 7.10 -3.27 -7.30
C LYS A 15 6.42 -2.98 -5.95
N ILE A 16 6.29 -3.96 -5.05
CA ILE A 16 5.60 -3.72 -3.76
C ILE A 16 6.32 -4.35 -2.55
N PHE A 17 7.57 -4.80 -2.69
CA PHE A 17 8.39 -5.21 -1.53
C PHE A 17 9.15 -4.06 -0.85
N GLN A 18 8.84 -2.78 -1.14
CA GLN A 18 9.55 -1.65 -0.52
C GLN A 18 8.66 -0.64 0.24
N ALA A 19 7.34 -0.80 0.26
CA ALA A 19 6.46 0.21 0.82
C ALA A 19 5.46 -0.34 1.86
N GLU A 20 5.89 -1.16 2.83
CA GLU A 20 4.97 -1.55 3.91
C GLU A 20 5.64 -1.99 5.22
N ASN A 21 6.70 -1.30 5.63
CA ASN A 21 7.28 -1.44 6.98
C ASN A 21 6.93 -0.28 7.92
N ASN A 22 5.94 0.56 7.58
CA ASN A 22 5.63 1.75 8.36
C ASN A 22 4.14 1.86 8.74
N VAL A 23 3.61 0.81 9.40
CA VAL A 23 2.39 0.98 10.21
C VAL A 23 2.85 1.22 11.66
N PRO A 24 2.92 2.48 12.14
CA PRO A 24 3.16 2.72 13.55
C PRO A 24 1.96 2.25 14.36
N ALA A 25 2.19 1.20 15.15
CA ALA A 25 1.29 0.77 16.20
C ALA A 25 1.20 1.86 17.29
N LYS A 26 0.28 2.83 17.15
CA LYS A 26 -0.03 3.80 18.23
C LYS A 26 -1.49 4.26 18.17
N ASN A 27 -2.31 3.69 19.05
CA ASN A 27 -3.05 4.40 20.10
C ASN A 27 -4.26 3.56 20.54
N GLY A 28 -4.05 2.78 21.60
CA GLY A 28 -5.15 2.29 22.40
C GLY A 28 -5.84 3.47 23.08
N LEU A 29 -7.06 3.78 22.68
CA LEU A 29 -8.02 4.47 23.54
C LEU A 29 -9.17 3.52 23.85
N SER A 30 -9.02 2.86 25.00
CA SER A 30 -10.09 2.24 25.75
C SER A 30 -11.18 3.27 26.05
N ARG A 31 -12.34 3.18 25.39
CA ARG A 31 -13.57 3.88 25.81
C ARG A 31 -14.49 2.90 26.52
N ARG A 32 -14.45 2.97 27.85
CA ARG A 32 -15.37 2.31 28.79
C ARG A 32 -16.80 2.75 28.51
N SER A 33 -17.70 1.77 28.49
CA SER A 33 -19.13 1.93 28.65
C SER A 33 -19.46 2.71 29.93
N VAL A 34 -20.37 3.69 29.85
CA VAL A 34 -21.15 4.16 31.00
C VAL A 34 -22.60 4.25 30.57
N LEU A 35 -23.35 3.20 30.90
CA LEU A 35 -24.80 3.22 31.03
C LEU A 35 -25.15 3.77 32.42
N GLY A 36 -26.12 4.67 32.49
CA GLY A 36 -27.02 4.82 33.64
C GLY A 36 -26.77 5.99 34.59
N ALA A 37 -27.71 6.95 34.59
CA ALA A 37 -28.41 7.40 35.81
C ALA A 37 -29.66 8.22 35.42
N LEU A 38 -30.82 7.62 35.65
CA LEU A 38 -32.14 8.26 35.65
C LEU A 38 -32.23 9.24 36.83
N ALA A 39 -32.63 10.48 36.58
CA ALA A 39 -33.16 11.38 37.60
C ALA A 39 -34.46 12.01 37.09
N THR A 40 -35.56 11.61 37.71
CA THR A 40 -36.93 12.10 37.53
C THR A 40 -37.12 13.47 38.15
N LEU A 41 -37.67 14.44 37.40
CA LEU A 41 -38.56 15.49 37.93
C LEU A 41 -39.60 15.90 36.85
N PRO A 42 -40.86 16.21 37.24
CA PRO A 42 -41.95 16.47 36.31
C PRO A 42 -42.22 17.97 36.13
N VAL A 43 -42.38 18.46 34.90
CA VAL A 43 -43.22 19.63 34.62
C VAL A 43 -43.88 19.45 33.25
N ALA A 44 -45.19 19.63 33.26
CA ALA A 44 -46.10 19.50 32.12
C ALA A 44 -45.95 20.65 31.12
N SER A 45 -45.91 20.31 29.82
CA SER A 45 -46.69 20.92 28.74
C SER A 45 -46.27 20.32 27.40
N LEU A 46 -47.16 19.55 26.77
CA LEU A 46 -47.14 19.21 25.34
C LEU A 46 -48.30 19.98 24.67
N PRO A 47 -48.28 20.23 23.34
CA PRO A 47 -47.37 19.67 22.33
C PRO A 47 -46.78 20.76 21.41
N ALA A 48 -45.46 20.87 21.37
CA ALA A 48 -44.81 21.28 20.14
C ALA A 48 -44.27 19.98 19.54
N LEU A 49 -44.71 19.64 18.32
CA LEU A 49 -43.94 18.73 17.48
C LEU A 49 -42.52 19.30 17.47
N ALA A 50 -41.62 18.69 18.23
CA ALA A 50 -40.22 18.78 17.93
C ALA A 50 -40.10 18.10 16.56
N GLU A 51 -40.11 18.88 15.48
CA GLU A 51 -39.26 18.56 14.35
C GLU A 51 -37.94 18.14 14.98
N THR A 52 -37.58 16.87 14.83
CA THR A 52 -36.23 16.43 15.11
C THR A 52 -35.36 17.30 14.22
N ALA A 53 -34.83 18.40 14.78
CA ALA A 53 -33.94 19.29 14.06
C ALA A 53 -32.77 18.41 13.63
N GLU A 54 -32.79 17.98 12.37
CA GLU A 54 -31.75 17.14 11.80
C GLU A 54 -30.45 17.91 11.97
N HIS A 55 -29.44 17.24 12.55
CA HIS A 55 -28.15 17.87 12.77
C HIS A 55 -27.63 18.40 11.42
N PRO A 56 -27.14 19.64 11.32
CA PRO A 56 -26.73 20.25 10.05
C PRO A 56 -25.62 19.46 9.32
N ASP A 57 -24.94 18.56 10.04
CA ASP A 57 -23.93 17.63 9.53
C ASP A 57 -24.31 16.14 9.76
N ALA A 58 -25.60 15.81 9.79
CA ALA A 58 -26.07 14.44 10.03
C ALA A 58 -25.46 13.43 9.04
N ASP A 59 -25.33 13.81 7.76
CA ASP A 59 -24.71 12.99 6.73
C ASP A 59 -23.23 12.71 7.01
N LEU A 60 -22.48 13.72 7.47
CA LEU A 60 -21.07 13.54 7.85
C LEU A 60 -20.93 12.59 9.04
N LEU A 61 -21.79 12.72 10.05
CA LEU A 61 -21.77 11.83 11.21
C LEU A 61 -22.16 10.39 10.86
N TRP A 62 -23.01 10.20 9.87
CA TRP A 62 -23.35 8.87 9.35
C TRP A 62 -22.17 8.28 8.56
N LEU A 63 -21.54 9.08 7.69
CA LEU A 63 -20.34 8.68 6.94
C LEU A 63 -19.15 8.36 7.85
N ASP A 64 -18.97 9.08 8.95
CA ASP A 64 -17.93 8.82 9.95
C ASP A 64 -18.07 7.40 10.53
N LYS A 65 -19.30 7.00 10.88
CA LYS A 65 -19.59 5.62 11.33
C LYS A 65 -19.37 4.59 10.24
N GLU A 66 -19.80 4.88 9.00
CA GLU A 66 -19.56 4.01 7.85
C GLU A 66 -18.05 3.79 7.63
N MET A 67 -17.25 4.86 7.81
CA MET A 67 -15.80 4.81 7.69
C MET A 67 -15.14 4.00 8.82
N GLU A 68 -15.59 4.17 10.07
CA GLU A 68 -15.12 3.36 11.20
C GLU A 68 -15.39 1.87 10.97
N GLU A 69 -16.59 1.51 10.49
CA GLU A 69 -16.93 0.13 10.15
C GLU A 69 -16.07 -0.42 9.02
N ALA A 70 -15.86 0.37 7.95
CA ALA A 70 -14.99 0.01 6.84
C ALA A 70 -13.54 -0.20 7.29
N ASP A 71 -13.03 0.64 8.21
CA ASP A 71 -11.69 0.47 8.78
C ASP A 71 -11.56 -0.83 9.58
N VAL A 72 -12.58 -1.18 10.37
CA VAL A 72 -12.60 -2.46 11.09
C VAL A 72 -12.53 -3.62 10.09
N GLN A 73 -13.30 -3.58 8.99
CA GLN A 73 -13.27 -4.62 7.96
C GLN A 73 -11.92 -4.67 7.22
N ARG A 74 -11.34 -3.52 6.87
CA ARG A 74 -9.99 -3.42 6.29
C ARG A 74 -8.97 -4.08 7.21
N ASN A 75 -8.99 -3.75 8.50
CA ASN A 75 -8.07 -4.30 9.50
C ASN A 75 -8.23 -5.83 9.67
N LEU A 76 -9.45 -6.34 9.60
CA LEU A 76 -9.70 -7.78 9.62
C LEU A 76 -9.14 -8.46 8.36
N ALA A 77 -9.38 -7.88 7.18
CA ALA A 77 -8.83 -8.36 5.91
C ALA A 77 -7.28 -8.33 5.93
N ALA A 78 -6.67 -7.26 6.44
CA ALA A 78 -5.22 -7.12 6.57
C ALA A 78 -4.63 -8.21 7.48
N LYS A 79 -5.29 -8.48 8.62
CA LYS A 79 -4.88 -9.57 9.52
C LYS A 79 -5.02 -10.96 8.89
N ALA A 80 -6.03 -11.16 8.04
CA ALA A 80 -6.22 -12.42 7.31
C ALA A 80 -5.13 -12.57 6.24
N CYS A 81 -4.90 -11.54 5.43
CA CYS A 81 -3.87 -11.49 4.40
C CYS A 81 -2.48 -11.77 4.99
N ARG A 82 -2.10 -11.07 6.07
CA ARG A 82 -0.83 -11.32 6.79
C ARG A 82 -0.70 -12.75 7.31
N ARG A 83 -1.79 -13.35 7.78
CA ARG A 83 -1.79 -14.74 8.27
C ARG A 83 -1.58 -15.74 7.13
N ILE A 84 -2.17 -15.49 5.97
CA ILE A 84 -1.99 -16.31 4.77
C ILE A 84 -0.57 -16.14 4.25
N GLY A 85 -0.09 -14.90 4.08
CA GLY A 85 1.29 -14.62 3.65
C GLY A 85 2.34 -15.34 4.51
N LYS A 86 2.25 -15.25 5.84
CA LYS A 86 3.15 -15.97 6.76
C LYS A 86 3.10 -17.49 6.63
N LYS A 87 1.96 -18.07 6.21
CA LYS A 87 1.88 -19.52 5.95
C LYS A 87 2.54 -19.87 4.62
N CYS A 88 2.42 -19.01 3.61
CA CYS A 88 3.04 -19.18 2.30
C CYS A 88 4.56 -19.05 2.38
N GLU A 89 5.06 -18.07 3.13
CA GLU A 89 6.49 -17.86 3.37
C GLU A 89 7.18 -19.10 3.93
N LYS A 90 6.48 -19.89 4.76
CA LYS A 90 7.02 -21.15 5.30
C LYS A 90 7.14 -22.26 4.27
N LEU A 91 6.41 -22.16 3.17
CA LEU A 91 6.42 -23.14 2.08
C LEU A 91 7.45 -22.76 1.00
N PHE A 92 7.97 -21.53 1.02
CA PHE A 92 8.93 -21.09 0.03
C PHE A 92 10.20 -21.94 0.10
N PRO A 93 10.74 -22.34 -1.06
CA PRO A 93 12.05 -22.97 -1.09
C PRO A 93 13.12 -22.00 -0.55
N PRO A 94 14.30 -22.50 -0.16
CA PRO A 94 15.42 -21.62 0.17
C PRO A 94 15.78 -20.77 -1.05
N ALA A 95 16.03 -19.48 -0.82
CA ALA A 95 16.45 -18.57 -1.88
C ALA A 95 17.81 -19.03 -2.45
N PRO A 96 17.96 -19.06 -3.78
CA PRO A 96 19.26 -19.33 -4.39
C PRO A 96 20.24 -18.20 -4.00
N PRO A 97 21.55 -18.52 -3.88
CA PRO A 97 22.54 -17.51 -3.56
C PRO A 97 22.60 -16.45 -4.68
N GLN A 98 22.72 -15.18 -4.28
CA GLN A 98 22.96 -14.10 -5.21
C GLN A 98 24.29 -14.32 -5.92
N TRP A 99 24.29 -14.23 -7.25
CA TRP A 99 25.53 -14.31 -8.01
C TRP A 99 26.32 -13.02 -7.85
N GLU A 100 27.54 -13.18 -7.36
CA GLU A 100 28.55 -12.14 -7.35
C GLU A 100 29.59 -12.46 -8.43
N PRO A 101 30.01 -11.46 -9.22
CA PRO A 101 31.03 -11.67 -10.23
C PRO A 101 32.33 -12.11 -9.54
N PRO A 102 32.96 -13.21 -9.97
CA PRO A 102 34.26 -13.60 -9.44
C PRO A 102 35.31 -12.54 -9.72
N ASP A 103 36.29 -12.43 -8.82
CA ASP A 103 37.41 -11.51 -8.98
C ASP A 103 38.14 -11.75 -10.30
N MET A 104 38.42 -10.66 -11.01
CA MET A 104 39.16 -10.73 -12.25
C MET A 104 40.59 -11.22 -12.00
N PRO A 105 41.05 -12.29 -12.69
CA PRO A 105 42.42 -12.76 -12.61
C PRO A 105 43.46 -11.68 -12.90
N ASP A 106 44.57 -11.67 -12.14
CA ASP A 106 45.63 -10.66 -12.28
C ASP A 106 46.26 -10.62 -13.67
N SER A 107 46.29 -11.75 -14.37
CA SER A 107 46.75 -11.85 -15.76
C SER A 107 45.89 -10.97 -16.69
N LEU A 108 44.56 -11.03 -16.54
CA LEU A 108 43.62 -10.21 -17.30
C LEU A 108 43.73 -8.74 -16.92
N ARG A 109 43.91 -8.45 -15.63
CA ARG A 109 44.09 -7.08 -15.12
C ARG A 109 45.33 -6.41 -15.71
N LYS A 110 46.45 -7.15 -15.81
CA LYS A 110 47.68 -6.69 -16.46
C LYS A 110 47.50 -6.45 -17.96
N ILE A 111 46.73 -7.29 -18.64
CA ILE A 111 46.49 -7.13 -20.08
C ILE A 111 45.62 -5.90 -20.36
N ILE A 112 44.62 -5.64 -19.52
CA ILE A 112 43.83 -4.40 -19.59
C ILE A 112 44.72 -3.19 -19.31
N GLY A 113 45.56 -3.24 -18.27
CA GLY A 113 46.44 -2.14 -17.88
C GLY A 113 47.51 -1.79 -18.93
N ASN A 114 47.90 -2.76 -19.77
CA ASN A 114 48.90 -2.59 -20.82
C ASN A 114 48.28 -2.31 -22.21
N SER A 115 46.95 -2.26 -22.33
CA SER A 115 46.24 -2.04 -23.60
C SER A 115 45.57 -0.67 -23.65
N THR A 116 45.50 -0.04 -24.82
CA THR A 116 44.70 1.18 -24.99
C THR A 116 43.21 0.83 -25.04
N ILE A 117 42.33 1.77 -24.66
CA ILE A 117 40.87 1.62 -24.81
C ILE A 117 40.49 1.25 -26.25
N HIS A 118 41.20 1.82 -27.24
CA HIS A 118 41.01 1.49 -28.65
C HIS A 118 41.36 0.02 -28.96
N ASP A 119 42.45 -0.50 -28.43
CA ASP A 119 42.90 -1.88 -28.67
C ASP A 119 41.91 -2.90 -28.09
N LEU A 120 41.39 -2.61 -26.90
CA LEU A 120 40.36 -3.42 -26.25
C LEU A 120 39.01 -3.41 -26.99
N LYS A 121 38.72 -2.35 -27.76
CA LYS A 121 37.49 -2.21 -28.52
C LYS A 121 37.60 -2.81 -29.93
N SER A 122 38.73 -2.60 -30.60
CA SER A 122 38.95 -2.96 -32.00
C SER A 122 39.46 -4.40 -32.16
N ASN A 123 40.24 -4.92 -31.21
CA ASN A 123 40.70 -6.31 -31.22
C ASN A 123 40.88 -6.85 -29.78
N PRO A 124 39.76 -7.16 -29.09
CA PRO A 124 39.82 -7.62 -27.71
C PRO A 124 40.62 -8.94 -27.61
N PRO A 125 41.58 -9.02 -26.68
CA PRO A 125 42.37 -10.23 -26.48
C PRO A 125 41.52 -11.48 -26.18
N ALA A 126 41.86 -12.61 -26.78
CA ALA A 126 41.07 -13.85 -26.71
C ALA A 126 40.79 -14.34 -25.28
N HIS A 127 41.75 -14.19 -24.36
CA HIS A 127 41.58 -14.56 -22.96
C HIS A 127 40.59 -13.65 -22.21
N LEU A 128 40.47 -12.37 -22.60
CA LEU A 128 39.46 -11.46 -22.05
C LEU A 128 38.07 -11.82 -22.56
N LEU A 129 37.95 -12.24 -23.83
CA LEU A 129 36.70 -12.73 -24.39
C LEU A 129 36.25 -14.04 -23.72
N ALA A 130 37.15 -14.99 -23.54
CA ALA A 130 36.85 -16.26 -22.87
C ALA A 130 36.41 -16.04 -21.41
N TRP A 131 37.06 -15.11 -20.69
CA TRP A 131 36.63 -14.73 -19.35
C TRP A 131 35.24 -14.09 -19.33
N ARG A 132 34.92 -13.20 -20.28
CA ARG A 132 33.58 -12.61 -20.39
C ARG A 132 32.52 -13.65 -20.69
N GLN A 133 32.80 -14.59 -21.60
CA GLN A 133 31.89 -15.70 -21.92
C GLN A 133 31.61 -16.55 -20.68
N LEU A 134 32.63 -16.88 -19.88
CA LEU A 134 32.46 -17.61 -18.63
C LEU A 134 31.58 -16.84 -17.62
N LEU A 135 31.78 -15.52 -17.48
CA LEU A 135 30.93 -14.68 -16.63
C LEU A 135 29.48 -14.65 -17.11
N ASP A 136 29.26 -14.54 -18.42
CA ASP A 136 27.94 -14.52 -19.03
C ASP A 136 27.22 -15.86 -18.83
N GLU A 137 27.92 -16.99 -18.99
CA GLU A 137 27.40 -18.34 -18.72
C GLU A 137 27.01 -18.53 -17.25
N GLN A 138 27.88 -18.11 -16.32
CA GLN A 138 27.58 -18.19 -14.88
C GLN A 138 26.39 -17.31 -14.50
N ARG A 139 26.35 -16.09 -15.03
CA ARG A 139 25.25 -15.15 -14.81
C ARG A 139 23.95 -15.70 -15.37
N ALA A 140 23.98 -16.30 -16.56
CA ALA A 140 22.82 -16.92 -17.18
C ALA A 140 22.33 -18.12 -16.36
N ALA A 141 23.24 -18.97 -15.87
CA ALA A 141 22.91 -20.10 -15.01
C ALA A 141 22.29 -19.65 -13.68
N SER A 142 22.86 -18.63 -13.04
CA SER A 142 22.30 -18.05 -11.82
C SER A 142 20.93 -17.41 -12.08
N LYS A 143 20.77 -16.68 -13.19
CA LYS A 143 19.49 -16.10 -13.58
C LYS A 143 18.42 -17.17 -13.79
N ALA A 144 18.76 -18.28 -14.45
CA ALA A 144 17.85 -19.39 -14.65
C ALA A 144 17.44 -20.05 -13.32
N LEU A 145 18.36 -20.17 -12.35
CA LEU A 145 18.03 -20.63 -11.00
C LEU A 145 17.09 -19.65 -10.27
N GLN A 146 17.34 -18.34 -10.41
CA GLN A 146 16.49 -17.30 -9.83
C GLN A 146 15.09 -17.32 -10.44
N GLU A 147 14.97 -17.46 -11.76
CA GLU A 147 13.70 -17.57 -12.47
C GLU A 147 12.93 -18.82 -12.02
N ALA A 148 13.59 -19.99 -11.96
CA ALA A 148 12.96 -21.21 -11.47
C ALA A 148 12.51 -21.11 -10.00
N TYR A 149 13.26 -20.39 -9.17
CA TYR A 149 12.88 -20.08 -7.79
C TYR A 149 11.61 -19.21 -7.73
N LEU A 150 11.57 -18.12 -8.51
CA LEU A 150 10.42 -17.23 -8.58
C LEU A 150 9.18 -17.95 -9.09
N ASP A 151 9.29 -18.77 -10.14
CA ASP A 151 8.20 -19.60 -10.65
C ASP A 151 7.60 -20.51 -9.56
N LYS A 152 8.45 -21.06 -8.68
CA LYS A 152 8.00 -21.87 -7.55
C LYS A 152 7.30 -21.05 -6.47
N VAL A 153 7.83 -19.87 -6.15
CA VAL A 153 7.19 -18.94 -5.21
C VAL A 153 5.82 -18.51 -5.73
N ASP A 154 5.71 -18.16 -7.02
CA ASP A 154 4.47 -17.75 -7.67
C ASP A 154 3.45 -18.89 -7.70
N GLU A 155 3.89 -20.13 -7.96
CA GLU A 155 3.03 -21.31 -7.86
C GLU A 155 2.45 -21.48 -6.45
N ILE A 156 3.31 -21.36 -5.42
CA ILE A 156 2.90 -21.47 -4.03
C ILE A 156 1.90 -20.38 -3.67
N ASN A 157 2.15 -19.13 -4.08
CA ASN A 157 1.25 -18.00 -3.82
C ASN A 157 -0.13 -18.23 -4.43
N ARG A 158 -0.17 -18.68 -5.69
CA ARG A 158 -1.42 -18.97 -6.41
C ARG A 158 -2.23 -20.08 -5.75
N GLN A 159 -1.56 -21.13 -5.28
CA GLN A 159 -2.23 -22.26 -4.60
C GLN A 159 -2.70 -21.91 -3.19
N SER A 160 -2.01 -21.00 -2.51
CA SER A 160 -2.26 -20.68 -1.10
C SER A 160 -3.34 -19.62 -0.90
N GLY A 161 -3.82 -18.99 -1.99
CA GLY A 161 -4.88 -17.99 -1.94
C GLY A 161 -4.41 -16.62 -1.43
N VAL A 162 -3.11 -16.33 -1.51
CA VAL A 162 -2.54 -15.00 -1.18
C VAL A 162 -3.18 -13.93 -2.06
N ASP A 163 -3.17 -14.15 -3.38
CA ASP A 163 -3.72 -13.20 -4.35
C ASP A 163 -5.19 -12.87 -4.08
N ALA A 164 -5.98 -13.86 -3.67
CA ALA A 164 -7.38 -13.67 -3.31
C ALA A 164 -7.53 -12.84 -2.03
N ALA A 165 -6.67 -13.06 -1.03
CA ALA A 165 -6.66 -12.31 0.21
C ALA A 165 -6.18 -10.86 0.02
N GLU A 166 -5.16 -10.66 -0.82
CA GLU A 166 -4.67 -9.33 -1.21
C GLU A 166 -5.73 -8.56 -1.99
N LYS A 167 -6.40 -9.20 -2.96
CA LYS A 167 -7.50 -8.59 -3.69
C LYS A 167 -8.66 -8.21 -2.76
N ALA A 168 -8.99 -9.06 -1.78
CA ALA A 168 -10.02 -8.76 -0.80
C ALA A 168 -9.61 -7.57 0.10
N LEU A 169 -8.34 -7.49 0.52
CA LEU A 169 -7.83 -6.34 1.25
C LEU A 169 -7.88 -5.07 0.41
N SER A 170 -7.41 -5.12 -0.83
CA SER A 170 -7.45 -3.98 -1.77
C SER A 170 -8.87 -3.46 -1.95
N ALA A 171 -9.86 -4.34 -2.10
CA ALA A 171 -11.25 -3.93 -2.20
C ALA A 171 -11.74 -3.18 -0.94
N ARG A 172 -11.30 -3.60 0.26
CA ARG A 172 -11.64 -2.89 1.52
C ARG A 172 -10.93 -1.57 1.65
N VAL A 173 -9.69 -1.47 1.16
CA VAL A 173 -8.98 -0.19 1.08
C VAL A 173 -9.72 0.75 0.14
N ASP A 174 -10.09 0.30 -1.07
CA ASP A 174 -10.83 1.10 -2.04
C ASP A 174 -12.18 1.60 -1.49
N GLU A 175 -12.91 0.75 -0.74
CA GLU A 175 -14.15 1.13 -0.05
C GLU A 175 -13.90 2.25 0.97
N LEU A 176 -12.87 2.11 1.81
CA LEU A 176 -12.50 3.12 2.80
C LEU A 176 -12.18 4.48 2.13
N TYR A 177 -11.40 4.48 1.05
CA TYR A 177 -11.07 5.70 0.32
C TYR A 177 -12.31 6.34 -0.31
N LYS A 178 -13.22 5.57 -0.90
CA LYS A 178 -14.49 6.10 -1.45
C LYS A 178 -15.36 6.78 -0.40
N ILE A 179 -15.41 6.22 0.82
CA ILE A 179 -16.15 6.84 1.93
C ILE A 179 -15.45 8.13 2.36
N GLY A 180 -14.12 8.10 2.49
CA GLY A 180 -13.33 9.28 2.81
C GLY A 180 -13.49 10.41 1.79
N ASP A 181 -13.48 10.10 0.50
CA ASP A 181 -13.73 11.08 -0.57
C ASP A 181 -15.13 11.72 -0.45
N ARG A 182 -16.15 10.92 -0.10
CA ARG A 182 -17.51 11.43 0.18
C ARG A 182 -17.53 12.36 1.40
N ILE A 183 -16.79 12.03 2.46
CA ILE A 183 -16.65 12.88 3.65
C ILE A 183 -16.01 14.22 3.28
N ILE A 184 -14.91 14.20 2.52
CA ILE A 184 -14.21 15.43 2.13
C ILE A 184 -15.06 16.29 1.21
N ALA A 185 -15.83 15.69 0.29
CA ALA A 185 -16.71 16.40 -0.63
C ALA A 185 -17.95 17.00 0.06
N THR A 186 -18.46 16.36 1.11
CA THR A 186 -19.65 16.84 1.83
C THR A 186 -19.29 18.10 2.64
N PRO A 187 -19.97 19.24 2.44
CA PRO A 187 -19.64 20.46 3.17
C PRO A 187 -19.92 20.30 4.68
N ALA A 188 -19.00 20.76 5.54
CA ALA A 188 -19.22 20.80 6.98
C ALA A 188 -19.77 22.17 7.41
N ASN A 189 -20.82 22.16 8.24
CA ASN A 189 -21.51 23.35 8.74
C ASN A 189 -21.34 23.53 10.25
N THR A 190 -20.62 22.63 10.91
CA THR A 190 -20.25 22.69 12.32
C THR A 190 -18.77 22.33 12.53
N LEU A 191 -18.25 22.68 13.70
CA LEU A 191 -16.92 22.21 14.12
C LEU A 191 -16.86 20.67 14.20
N GLU A 192 -17.95 20.02 14.58
CA GLU A 192 -18.04 18.56 14.64
C GLU A 192 -17.87 17.92 13.25
N GLY A 193 -18.52 18.48 12.22
CA GLY A 193 -18.34 18.06 10.83
C GLY A 193 -16.90 18.25 10.33
N ILE A 194 -16.22 19.33 10.73
CA ILE A 194 -14.80 19.54 10.39
C ILE A 194 -13.91 18.48 11.07
N LEU A 195 -14.20 18.13 12.33
CA LEU A 195 -13.47 17.07 13.02
C LEU A 195 -13.65 15.71 12.36
N VAL A 196 -14.84 15.41 11.81
CA VAL A 196 -15.08 14.20 11.00
C VAL A 196 -14.16 14.19 9.78
N LYS A 197 -14.06 15.32 9.05
CA LYS A 197 -13.15 15.42 7.90
C LYS A 197 -11.69 15.16 8.29
N LEU A 198 -11.21 15.76 9.37
CA LEU A 198 -9.85 15.55 9.85
C LEU A 198 -9.59 14.08 10.22
N ARG A 199 -10.52 13.43 10.91
CA ARG A 199 -10.43 11.98 11.19
C ARG A 199 -10.35 11.15 9.92
N ALA A 200 -11.16 11.47 8.91
CA ALA A 200 -11.13 10.78 7.64
C ALA A 200 -9.76 10.92 6.96
N VAL A 201 -9.17 12.13 6.98
CA VAL A 201 -7.83 12.36 6.45
C VAL A 201 -6.77 11.52 7.16
N ASP A 202 -6.81 11.47 8.50
CA ASP A 202 -5.88 10.66 9.31
C ASP A 202 -6.01 9.16 8.99
N MET A 203 -7.24 8.65 8.82
CA MET A 203 -7.49 7.23 8.52
C MET A 203 -7.05 6.80 7.12
N MET A 204 -7.06 7.73 6.16
CA MET A 204 -6.61 7.50 4.77
C MET A 204 -5.10 7.67 4.58
N ASP A 205 -4.35 8.05 5.63
CA ASP A 205 -2.90 8.26 5.59
C ASP A 205 -2.46 9.15 4.42
N PHE A 206 -3.10 10.32 4.28
CA PHE A 206 -2.90 11.22 3.15
C PHE A 206 -1.50 11.84 3.05
N ALA A 207 -0.58 11.57 3.98
CA ALA A 207 0.75 12.18 4.11
C ALA A 207 1.73 11.97 2.92
N SER A 208 1.26 11.43 1.79
CA SER A 208 2.10 11.02 0.66
C SER A 208 1.59 11.46 -0.72
N PHE A 209 0.53 12.27 -0.87
CA PHE A 209 -0.04 12.55 -2.20
C PHE A 209 -0.40 14.01 -2.48
N ALA A 210 -0.25 14.42 -3.74
CA ALA A 210 -0.66 15.72 -4.29
C ALA A 210 -2.15 16.09 -4.04
N ALA A 211 -2.98 15.12 -3.66
CA ALA A 211 -4.36 15.26 -3.22
C ALA A 211 -4.51 16.03 -1.88
N GLU A 212 -3.45 16.13 -1.07
CA GLU A 212 -3.42 16.93 0.15
C GLU A 212 -3.93 18.36 -0.08
N SER A 213 -3.52 18.99 -1.18
CA SER A 213 -3.91 20.37 -1.48
C SER A 213 -5.42 20.56 -1.67
N ALA A 214 -6.12 19.59 -2.29
CA ALA A 214 -7.56 19.65 -2.51
C ALA A 214 -8.34 19.35 -1.22
N VAL A 215 -7.87 18.38 -0.44
CA VAL A 215 -8.43 18.03 0.88
C VAL A 215 -8.35 19.21 1.84
N PHE A 216 -7.17 19.81 1.98
CA PHE A 216 -6.99 20.98 2.84
C PHE A 216 -7.76 22.21 2.32
N SER A 217 -7.93 22.35 1.00
CA SER A 217 -8.77 23.40 0.42
C SER A 217 -10.25 23.24 0.79
N SER A 218 -10.77 22.01 0.77
CA SER A 218 -12.15 21.71 1.23
C SER A 218 -12.34 22.06 2.70
N ILE A 219 -11.42 21.63 3.57
CA ILE A 219 -11.47 21.93 5.01
C ILE A 219 -11.36 23.43 5.25
N ALA A 220 -10.45 24.12 4.54
CA ALA A 220 -10.32 25.57 4.66
C ALA A 220 -11.58 26.31 4.21
N ALA A 221 -12.29 25.84 3.18
CA ALA A 221 -13.56 26.41 2.74
C ALA A 221 -14.64 26.26 3.82
N ASP A 222 -14.72 25.12 4.50
CA ASP A 222 -15.66 24.93 5.61
C ASP A 222 -15.31 25.82 6.82
N ILE A 223 -14.04 25.99 7.16
CA ILE A 223 -13.60 26.92 8.21
C ILE A 223 -14.01 28.35 7.89
N ARG A 224 -13.80 28.82 6.66
CA ARG A 224 -14.23 30.16 6.23
C ARG A 224 -15.75 30.32 6.31
N ARG A 225 -16.50 29.29 5.91
CA ARG A 225 -17.96 29.27 6.03
C ARG A 225 -18.40 29.43 7.48
N LEU A 226 -17.77 28.71 8.42
CA LEU A 226 -18.04 28.85 9.86
C LEU A 226 -17.68 30.23 10.42
N ALA A 227 -16.62 30.85 9.90
CA ALA A 227 -16.20 32.19 10.31
C ALA A 227 -17.15 33.30 9.79
N GLY A 228 -18.16 32.97 8.99
CA GLY A 228 -19.02 33.95 8.31
C GLY A 228 -18.31 34.69 7.17
N GLU A 229 -17.11 34.24 6.80
CA GLU A 229 -16.39 34.68 5.61
C GLU A 229 -17.01 33.97 4.41
N ALA A 230 -18.18 34.44 3.98
CA ALA A 230 -18.79 33.95 2.76
C ALA A 230 -17.86 34.24 1.58
N THR A 231 -17.36 33.19 0.93
CA THR A 231 -16.82 33.23 -0.43
C THR A 231 -17.94 33.11 -1.44
#